data_AF-A0A9D5Z7E2-F1
#
_entry.id   AF-A0A9D5Z7E2-F1
#
_cell.length_a   1.000
_cell.length_b   1.000
_cell.length_c   1.000
_cell.angle_alpha   90.00
_cell.angle_beta   90.00
_cell.angle_gamma   90.00
#
_symmetry.space_group_name_H-M   'P 1'
#
loop_
_entity.id
_entity.type
_entity.pdbx_description
1 polymer ?
#
loop_
_entity_poly.entity_id
_entity_poly.type
_entity_poly.pdbx_seq_one_letter_code
_entity_poly.pdbx_strand_id
1 'polypeptide(L)'
;MKDVQNLLSAFTDEFNEAIATRDGDWIVKGFIDIRKNIYTVSADTKVVSKIMELLLFPKFIRFAEQNGFKVLLSEQQNHYPDITFIDAFDRKYAIDIKSTYRTSDTRVNGMTLGAYTGYFRERGSKKNIKFPYDSYVSHFVFGLIYSRSDSQIDERKIFSIDQLSSIASVIRDFQFFVQEKYKIATDRPGSGNTKNIGSVINIEDLINGRGPFTSLGKEVFDDYWMYYLTKDMATMAQLSKPPYTNLAQYAAYKNISLNR
;
A
#
# COMPACT_ATOMS: atom_id res chain seq x y z
N MET A 1 -15.74 -0.65 19.17
CA MET A 1 -15.01 0.11 18.12
C MET A 1 -15.43 -0.49 16.79
N LYS A 2 -15.66 0.30 15.71
CA LYS A 2 -15.91 -0.33 14.40
C LYS A 2 -14.65 -1.06 13.98
N ASP A 3 -14.79 -2.33 13.62
CA ASP A 3 -13.68 -3.13 13.12
C ASP A 3 -13.48 -2.82 11.64
N VAL A 4 -12.79 -1.70 11.37
CA VAL A 4 -12.57 -1.19 10.01
C VAL A 4 -11.86 -2.23 9.13
N GLN A 5 -10.95 -3.02 9.72
CA GLN A 5 -10.26 -4.08 9.00
C GLN A 5 -11.26 -5.12 8.51
N ASN A 6 -12.06 -5.69 9.41
CA ASN A 6 -13.04 -6.72 9.05
C ASN A 6 -14.11 -6.20 8.09
N LEU A 7 -14.55 -4.94 8.25
CA LEU A 7 -15.50 -4.32 7.32
C LEU A 7 -14.91 -4.18 5.90
N LEU A 8 -13.67 -3.69 5.78
CA LEU A 8 -13.00 -3.56 4.48
C LEU A 8 -12.71 -4.94 3.87
N SER A 9 -12.28 -5.90 4.68
CA SER A 9 -12.06 -7.29 4.25
C SER A 9 -13.35 -7.95 3.74
N ALA A 10 -14.50 -7.69 4.36
CA ALA A 10 -15.78 -8.19 3.89
C ALA A 10 -16.25 -7.52 2.57
N PHE A 11 -15.63 -6.40 2.18
CA PHE A 11 -15.99 -5.64 0.98
C PHE A 11 -15.07 -5.94 -0.22
N THR A 12 -14.11 -6.87 -0.10
CA THR A 12 -13.12 -7.15 -1.15
C THR A 12 -13.73 -7.63 -2.45
N ASP A 13 -14.87 -8.32 -2.41
CA ASP A 13 -15.55 -8.81 -3.61
C ASP A 13 -16.07 -7.65 -4.46
N GLU A 14 -16.65 -6.63 -3.84
CA GLU A 14 -17.10 -5.38 -4.50
C GLU A 14 -15.93 -4.59 -5.10
N PHE A 15 -14.74 -4.67 -4.49
CA PHE A 15 -13.52 -4.09 -5.05
C PHE A 15 -12.99 -4.92 -6.24
N ASN A 16 -13.10 -6.25 -6.18
CA ASN A 16 -12.70 -7.12 -7.28
C ASN A 16 -13.58 -6.93 -8.51
N GLU A 17 -14.90 -6.83 -8.33
CA GLU A 17 -15.85 -6.49 -9.40
C GLU A 17 -15.58 -5.12 -10.04
N ALA A 18 -14.91 -4.21 -9.32
CA ALA A 18 -14.55 -2.89 -9.82
C ALA A 18 -13.36 -2.90 -10.79
N ILE A 19 -12.56 -3.96 -10.80
CA ILE A 19 -11.30 -4.02 -11.55
C ILE A 19 -11.21 -5.22 -12.48
N ALA A 20 -12.02 -6.27 -12.26
CA ALA A 20 -11.98 -7.50 -13.02
C ALA A 20 -13.34 -7.83 -13.64
N THR A 21 -13.32 -8.46 -14.81
CA THR A 21 -14.51 -9.12 -15.38
C THR A 21 -14.83 -10.38 -14.57
N ARG A 22 -15.98 -11.00 -14.87
CA ARG A 22 -16.37 -12.28 -14.27
C ARG A 22 -15.36 -13.41 -14.52
N ASP A 23 -14.64 -13.32 -15.63
CA ASP A 23 -13.61 -14.30 -16.01
C ASP A 23 -12.23 -13.96 -15.40
N GLY A 24 -12.16 -12.95 -14.52
CA GLY A 24 -10.94 -12.51 -13.84
C GLY A 24 -10.05 -11.57 -14.67
N ASP A 25 -10.52 -11.18 -15.85
CA ASP A 25 -9.77 -10.36 -16.79
C ASP A 25 -9.75 -8.89 -16.36
N TRP A 26 -8.62 -8.19 -16.53
CA TRP A 26 -8.58 -6.78 -16.19
C TRP A 26 -9.51 -5.96 -17.10
N ILE A 27 -10.36 -5.12 -16.50
CA ILE A 27 -11.36 -4.35 -17.25
C ILE A 27 -10.74 -3.21 -18.06
N VAL A 28 -9.57 -2.71 -17.66
CA VAL A 28 -8.88 -1.64 -18.38
C VAL A 28 -8.01 -2.24 -19.45
N LYS A 29 -8.23 -1.80 -20.69
CA LYS A 29 -7.49 -2.27 -21.86
C LYS A 29 -6.54 -1.21 -22.42
N GLY A 30 -6.79 0.05 -22.10
CA GLY A 30 -6.05 1.17 -22.64
C GLY A 30 -6.62 2.52 -22.23
N PHE A 31 -5.94 3.58 -22.64
CA PHE A 31 -6.46 4.94 -22.64
C PHE A 31 -7.15 5.22 -23.97
N ILE A 32 -8.26 5.96 -23.95
CA ILE A 32 -8.98 6.37 -25.15
C ILE A 32 -8.86 7.88 -25.36
N ASP A 33 -8.56 8.32 -26.58
CA ASP A 33 -8.57 9.75 -26.95
C ASP A 33 -9.94 10.20 -27.51
N ILE A 34 -10.08 11.52 -27.74
CA ILE A 34 -11.30 12.10 -28.31
C ILE A 34 -11.59 11.64 -29.75
N ARG A 35 -10.61 11.04 -30.44
CA ARG A 35 -10.75 10.45 -31.77
C ARG A 35 -11.09 8.97 -31.70
N LYS A 36 -11.33 8.43 -30.49
CA LYS A 36 -11.67 7.03 -30.22
C LYS A 36 -10.53 6.06 -30.54
N ASN A 37 -9.28 6.54 -30.52
CA ASN A 37 -8.10 5.69 -30.56
C ASN A 37 -7.83 5.13 -29.17
N ILE A 38 -7.61 3.82 -29.08
CA ILE A 38 -7.23 3.14 -27.85
C ILE A 38 -5.73 2.86 -27.87
N TYR A 39 -5.05 3.33 -26.82
CA TYR A 39 -3.62 3.13 -26.56
C TYR A 39 -3.47 2.14 -25.42
N THR A 40 -2.76 1.04 -25.63
CA THR A 40 -2.59 0.02 -24.60
C THR A 40 -1.83 0.54 -23.39
N VAL A 41 -2.12 -0.04 -22.23
CA VAL A 41 -1.40 0.26 -20.99
C VAL A 41 -0.14 -0.62 -20.95
N SER A 42 0.98 -0.10 -20.44
CA SER A 42 2.13 -0.94 -20.11
C SER A 42 1.94 -1.64 -18.76
N ALA A 43 2.69 -2.71 -18.49
CA ALA A 43 2.70 -3.36 -17.18
C ALA A 43 3.55 -2.60 -16.12
N ASP A 44 3.90 -1.33 -16.39
CA ASP A 44 4.63 -0.48 -15.45
C ASP A 44 3.83 -0.30 -14.15
N THR A 45 4.49 -0.53 -13.02
CA THR A 45 3.83 -0.55 -11.71
C THR A 45 3.22 0.80 -11.33
N LYS A 46 3.81 1.93 -11.76
CA LYS A 46 3.25 3.25 -11.41
C LYS A 46 1.97 3.51 -12.18
N VAL A 47 1.93 3.13 -13.46
CA VAL A 47 0.74 3.26 -14.31
C VAL A 47 -0.38 2.36 -13.78
N VAL A 48 -0.09 1.08 -13.54
CA VAL A 48 -1.06 0.12 -12.98
C VAL A 48 -1.57 0.59 -11.62
N SER A 49 -0.67 0.97 -10.69
CA SER A 49 -1.03 1.46 -9.37
C SER A 49 -1.99 2.63 -9.44
N LYS A 50 -1.76 3.59 -10.34
CA LYS A 50 -2.62 4.77 -10.44
C LYS A 50 -4.00 4.45 -11.02
N ILE A 51 -4.05 3.56 -12.02
CA ILE A 51 -5.33 3.12 -12.58
C ILE A 51 -6.15 2.39 -11.52
N MET A 52 -5.53 1.50 -10.74
CA MET A 52 -6.22 0.78 -9.66
C MET A 52 -6.77 1.73 -8.61
N GLU A 53 -5.98 2.69 -8.16
CA GLU A 53 -6.43 3.74 -7.22
C GLU A 53 -7.70 4.45 -7.73
N LEU A 54 -7.71 4.85 -9.01
CA LEU A 54 -8.85 5.53 -9.63
C LEU A 54 -10.10 4.65 -9.72
N LEU A 55 -9.94 3.36 -10.07
CA LEU A 55 -11.06 2.41 -10.15
C LEU A 55 -11.65 2.09 -8.77
N LEU A 56 -10.82 2.03 -7.74
CA LEU A 56 -11.23 1.65 -6.39
C LEU A 56 -11.86 2.80 -5.61
N PHE A 57 -11.54 4.06 -5.92
CA PHE A 57 -12.06 5.22 -5.18
C PHE A 57 -13.59 5.26 -5.07
N PRO A 58 -14.38 5.11 -6.16
CA PRO A 58 -15.83 5.08 -6.05
C PRO A 58 -16.35 3.99 -5.12
N LYS A 59 -15.68 2.83 -5.07
CA LYS A 59 -16.02 1.73 -4.17
C LYS A 59 -15.71 2.07 -2.71
N PHE A 60 -14.61 2.77 -2.44
CA PHE A 60 -14.33 3.28 -1.10
C PHE A 60 -15.36 4.31 -0.62
N ILE A 61 -15.85 5.19 -1.51
CA ILE A 61 -16.92 6.13 -1.17
C ILE A 61 -18.20 5.38 -0.80
N ARG A 62 -18.61 4.42 -1.63
CA ARG A 62 -19.77 3.55 -1.36
C ARG A 62 -19.61 2.80 -0.03
N PHE A 63 -18.45 2.19 0.20
CA PHE A 63 -18.13 1.50 1.45
C PHE A 63 -18.31 2.43 2.66
N ALA A 64 -17.79 3.64 2.56
CA ALA A 64 -17.87 4.62 3.64
C ALA A 64 -19.31 5.06 3.91
N GLU A 65 -20.10 5.32 2.87
CA GLU A 65 -21.53 5.67 3.00
C GLU A 65 -22.32 4.55 3.69
N GLN A 66 -22.17 3.30 3.23
CA GLN A 66 -22.84 2.13 3.80
C GLN A 66 -22.47 1.88 5.27
N ASN A 67 -21.25 2.23 5.65
CA ASN A 67 -20.73 2.03 6.99
C ASN A 67 -20.74 3.30 7.83
N GLY A 68 -21.34 4.41 7.38
CA GLY A 68 -21.45 5.66 8.13
C GLY A 68 -20.10 6.28 8.51
N PHE A 69 -19.17 6.34 7.55
CA PHE A 69 -17.92 7.08 7.65
C PHE A 69 -17.99 8.34 6.79
N LYS A 70 -17.45 9.45 7.29
CA LYS A 70 -17.06 10.58 6.45
C LYS A 70 -15.73 10.26 5.77
N VAL A 71 -15.63 10.59 4.48
CA VAL A 71 -14.41 10.39 3.70
C VAL A 71 -13.71 11.72 3.46
N LEU A 72 -12.40 11.75 3.68
CA LEU A 72 -11.52 12.82 3.21
C LEU A 72 -10.43 12.19 2.34
N LEU A 73 -10.36 12.61 1.08
CA LEU A 73 -9.31 12.21 0.17
C LEU A 73 -8.08 13.11 0.33
N SER A 74 -6.91 12.59 -0.04
CA SER A 74 -5.69 13.37 -0.13
C SER A 74 -5.79 14.37 -1.30
N GLU A 75 -5.77 15.67 -1.00
CA GLU A 75 -5.88 16.75 -1.99
C GLU A 75 -4.54 17.09 -2.66
N GLN A 76 -3.42 16.69 -2.05
CA GLN A 76 -2.07 17.06 -2.47
C GLN A 76 -1.30 15.82 -2.93
N GLN A 77 -0.50 15.98 -3.99
CA GLN A 77 0.45 14.94 -4.37
C GLN A 77 1.39 14.64 -3.20
N ASN A 78 1.62 13.35 -2.92
CA ASN A 78 2.50 12.86 -1.84
C ASN A 78 2.01 13.10 -0.40
N HIS A 79 0.71 13.36 -0.19
CA HIS A 79 0.13 13.43 1.16
C HIS A 79 -0.41 12.06 1.61
N TYR A 80 0.02 11.60 2.79
CA TYR A 80 -0.52 10.42 3.47
C TYR A 80 -1.78 10.76 4.29
N PRO A 81 -2.71 9.80 4.48
CA PRO A 81 -2.97 8.62 3.66
C PRO A 81 -3.73 8.99 2.37
N ASP A 82 -3.91 8.03 1.46
CA ASP A 82 -4.78 8.21 0.28
C ASP A 82 -6.22 8.56 0.69
N ILE A 83 -6.73 7.89 1.74
CA ILE A 83 -8.08 8.10 2.27
C ILE A 83 -8.03 8.17 3.80
N THR A 84 -8.71 9.17 4.36
CA THR A 84 -9.04 9.23 5.79
C THR A 84 -10.52 8.95 5.99
N PHE A 85 -10.84 7.88 6.72
CA PHE A 85 -12.19 7.66 7.23
C PHE A 85 -12.34 8.27 8.61
N ILE A 86 -13.46 8.97 8.82
CA ILE A 86 -13.83 9.56 10.11
C ILE A 86 -15.18 8.97 10.51
N ASP A 87 -15.26 8.37 11.69
CA ASP A 87 -16.52 7.83 12.20
C ASP A 87 -17.35 8.87 12.99
N ALA A 88 -18.52 8.46 13.47
CA ALA A 88 -19.42 9.32 14.25
C ALA A 88 -18.82 9.84 15.57
N PHE A 89 -17.67 9.32 16.01
CA PHE A 89 -16.95 9.72 17.23
C PHE A 89 -15.69 10.55 16.91
N ASP A 90 -15.56 11.07 15.68
CA ASP A 90 -14.39 11.80 15.15
C ASP A 90 -13.07 11.00 15.18
N ARG A 91 -13.14 9.67 15.27
CA ARG A 91 -11.96 8.80 15.18
C ARG A 91 -11.51 8.68 13.74
N LYS A 92 -10.21 8.85 13.52
CA LYS A 92 -9.59 8.90 12.20
C LYS A 92 -8.89 7.57 11.90
N TYR A 93 -9.16 7.01 10.74
CA TYR A 93 -8.56 5.79 10.24
C TYR A 93 -7.87 6.10 8.91
N ALA A 94 -6.57 5.85 8.85
CA ALA A 94 -5.79 6.08 7.65
C ALA A 94 -5.83 4.83 6.77
N ILE A 95 -6.29 4.97 5.52
CA ILE A 95 -6.32 3.89 4.54
C ILE A 95 -5.36 4.25 3.40
N ASP A 96 -4.31 3.46 3.26
CA ASP A 96 -3.26 3.64 2.28
C ASP A 96 -3.37 2.52 1.23
N ILE A 97 -3.67 2.88 -0.01
CA ILE A 97 -3.82 1.94 -1.11
C ILE A 97 -2.42 1.58 -1.60
N LYS A 98 -2.15 0.27 -1.71
CA LYS A 98 -0.86 -0.22 -2.19
C LYS A 98 -1.09 -1.38 -3.14
N SER A 99 -0.29 -1.42 -4.21
CA SER A 99 -0.31 -2.52 -5.15
C SER A 99 1.08 -3.10 -5.33
N THR A 100 1.15 -4.41 -5.55
CA THR A 100 2.40 -5.11 -5.87
C THR A 100 2.14 -6.27 -6.81
N TYR A 101 3.16 -6.70 -7.53
CA TYR A 101 3.06 -7.83 -8.44
C TYR A 101 3.74 -9.07 -7.87
N ARG A 102 3.22 -10.24 -8.23
CA ARG A 102 3.82 -11.54 -7.90
C ARG A 102 5.16 -11.72 -8.61
N THR A 103 6.16 -12.20 -7.88
CA THR A 103 7.47 -12.63 -8.39
C THR A 103 7.59 -14.15 -8.40
N SER A 104 6.74 -14.83 -7.64
CA SER A 104 6.49 -16.27 -7.68
C SER A 104 5.09 -16.55 -7.13
N ASP A 105 4.68 -17.82 -7.10
CA ASP A 105 3.39 -18.24 -6.54
C ASP A 105 3.20 -17.88 -5.06
N THR A 106 4.31 -17.68 -4.34
CA THR A 106 4.33 -17.42 -2.89
C THR A 106 4.87 -16.05 -2.52
N ARG A 107 5.40 -15.28 -3.48
CA ARG A 107 6.10 -14.03 -3.21
C ARG A 107 5.68 -12.89 -4.14
N VAL A 108 5.80 -11.69 -3.60
CA VAL A 108 5.63 -10.43 -4.34
C VAL A 108 6.95 -9.69 -4.44
N ASN A 109 6.98 -8.65 -5.28
CA ASN A 109 8.12 -7.74 -5.37
C ASN A 109 8.32 -6.91 -4.08
N GLY A 110 7.26 -6.76 -3.28
CA GLY A 110 7.22 -5.92 -2.08
C GLY A 110 6.58 -4.56 -2.35
N MET A 111 6.35 -3.82 -1.27
CA MET A 111 5.70 -2.51 -1.28
C MET A 111 6.44 -1.54 -0.37
N THR A 112 6.31 -0.25 -0.65
CA THR A 112 6.68 0.82 0.28
C THR A 112 5.46 1.17 1.15
N LEU A 113 5.65 1.24 2.46
CA LEU A 113 4.59 1.49 3.45
C LEU A 113 4.61 2.93 3.98
N GLY A 114 5.13 3.86 3.18
CA GLY A 114 5.35 5.26 3.53
C GLY A 114 6.70 5.52 4.19
N ALA A 115 7.06 6.80 4.29
CA ALA A 115 8.33 7.24 4.85
C ALA A 115 8.41 6.97 6.35
N TYR A 116 9.59 6.58 6.85
CA TYR A 116 9.90 6.54 8.29
C TYR A 116 10.59 7.82 8.80
N THR A 117 10.62 8.85 7.96
CA THR A 117 11.08 10.22 8.29
C THR A 117 9.89 11.19 8.20
N GLY A 118 10.13 12.50 8.37
CA GLY A 118 9.07 13.51 8.24
C GLY A 118 7.95 13.27 9.24
N TYR A 119 6.69 13.19 8.75
CA TYR A 119 5.50 12.98 9.59
C TYR A 119 5.59 11.76 10.51
N PHE A 120 6.37 10.73 10.16
CA PHE A 120 6.49 9.53 10.97
C PHE A 120 7.37 9.77 12.20
N ARG A 121 8.35 10.68 12.14
CA ARG A 121 9.16 11.09 13.31
C ARG A 121 8.55 12.29 14.02
N GLU A 122 8.06 13.25 13.25
CA GLU A 122 7.38 14.45 13.71
C GLU A 122 5.87 14.19 13.76
N ARG A 123 5.42 13.38 14.74
CA ARG A 123 4.03 12.89 14.78
C ARG A 123 2.97 14.00 14.79
N GLY A 124 3.28 15.13 15.40
CA GLY A 124 2.42 16.33 15.44
C GLY A 124 2.39 17.16 14.14
N SER A 125 3.27 16.85 13.17
CA SER A 125 3.40 17.60 11.92
C SER A 125 2.26 17.29 10.95
N LYS A 126 1.86 18.29 10.17
CA LYS A 126 0.96 18.15 9.02
C LYS A 126 1.70 18.14 7.68
N LYS A 127 3.03 18.09 7.70
CA LYS A 127 3.84 18.05 6.48
C LYS A 127 3.72 16.68 5.83
N ASN A 128 3.23 16.64 4.58
CA ASN A 128 3.03 15.40 3.82
C ASN A 128 2.00 14.43 4.43
N ILE A 129 1.09 14.94 5.28
CA ILE A 129 0.04 14.15 5.92
C ILE A 129 -1.23 15.00 6.18
N LYS A 130 -2.42 14.43 6.00
CA LYS A 130 -3.70 15.17 6.14
C LYS A 130 -3.98 15.65 7.57
N PHE A 131 -3.67 14.81 8.56
CA PHE A 131 -3.77 15.09 9.98
C PHE A 131 -2.49 14.59 10.67
N PRO A 132 -2.13 15.11 11.86
CA PRO A 132 -1.01 14.57 12.64
C PRO A 132 -1.07 13.03 12.73
N TYR A 133 0.07 12.37 12.62
CA TYR A 133 0.11 10.90 12.56
C TYR A 133 -0.50 10.26 13.82
N ASP A 134 -0.25 10.86 14.98
CA ASP A 134 -0.79 10.43 16.28
C ASP A 134 -2.30 10.67 16.47
N SER A 135 -2.94 11.43 15.57
CA SER A 135 -4.39 11.65 15.60
C SER A 135 -5.19 10.52 14.95
N TYR A 136 -4.53 9.60 14.25
CA TYR A 136 -5.15 8.40 13.69
C TYR A 136 -5.14 7.27 14.71
N VAL A 137 -6.27 6.59 14.84
CA VAL A 137 -6.42 5.43 15.73
C VAL A 137 -5.73 4.21 15.13
N SER A 138 -5.84 4.02 13.82
CA SER A 138 -5.21 2.91 13.08
C SER A 138 -4.75 3.37 11.70
N HIS A 139 -3.73 2.67 11.21
CA HIS A 139 -3.14 2.87 9.89
C HIS A 139 -3.24 1.56 9.11
N PHE A 140 -4.21 1.48 8.20
CA PHE A 140 -4.44 0.32 7.36
C PHE A 140 -3.77 0.48 6.00
N VAL A 141 -3.29 -0.65 5.50
CA VAL A 141 -2.89 -0.82 4.10
C VAL A 141 -3.99 -1.63 3.44
N PHE A 142 -4.60 -1.04 2.41
CA PHE A 142 -5.49 -1.77 1.50
C PHE A 142 -4.64 -2.22 0.31
N GLY A 143 -4.26 -3.49 0.34
CA GLY A 143 -3.30 -4.08 -0.58
C GLY A 143 -3.95 -4.81 -1.74
N LEU A 144 -3.38 -4.64 -2.93
CA LEU A 144 -3.72 -5.39 -4.15
C LEU A 144 -2.50 -6.13 -4.67
N ILE A 145 -2.61 -7.45 -4.76
CA ILE A 145 -1.61 -8.33 -5.39
C ILE A 145 -2.14 -8.71 -6.77
N TYR A 146 -1.30 -8.61 -7.79
CA TYR A 146 -1.63 -9.03 -9.15
C TYR A 146 -0.48 -9.79 -9.82
N SER A 147 -0.78 -10.56 -10.85
CA SER A 147 0.20 -11.17 -11.74
C SER A 147 0.39 -10.29 -12.96
N ARG A 148 1.62 -10.16 -13.46
CA ARG A 148 1.86 -9.55 -14.78
C ARG A 148 1.59 -10.60 -15.86
N SER A 149 1.01 -10.18 -16.97
CA SER A 149 0.83 -11.07 -18.13
C SER A 149 2.14 -11.23 -18.90
N ASP A 150 2.42 -12.45 -19.36
CA ASP A 150 3.61 -12.75 -20.18
C ASP A 150 3.47 -12.27 -21.64
N SER A 151 2.27 -11.83 -22.02
CA SER A 151 1.99 -11.33 -23.37
C SER A 151 2.78 -10.06 -23.64
N GLN A 152 3.69 -10.10 -24.61
CA GLN A 152 4.31 -8.89 -25.18
C GLN A 152 3.23 -8.05 -25.86
N ILE A 153 2.79 -7.00 -25.20
CA ILE A 153 1.87 -6.03 -25.77
C ILE A 153 2.69 -5.03 -26.56
N ASP A 154 2.42 -4.93 -27.86
CA ASP A 154 3.04 -3.91 -28.70
C ASP A 154 2.41 -2.55 -28.40
N GLU A 155 3.07 -1.76 -27.56
CA GLU A 155 2.66 -0.40 -27.16
C GLU A 155 2.61 0.59 -28.35
N ARG A 156 3.13 0.22 -29.53
CA ARG A 156 3.05 1.06 -30.74
C ARG A 156 1.72 0.88 -31.49
N LYS A 157 0.94 -0.15 -31.15
CA LYS A 157 -0.31 -0.45 -31.82
C LYS A 157 -1.44 0.41 -31.24
N ILE A 158 -2.16 1.07 -32.13
CA ILE A 158 -3.39 1.78 -31.82
C ILE A 158 -4.56 0.88 -32.22
N PHE A 159 -5.57 0.80 -31.36
CA PHE A 159 -6.77 0.00 -31.57
C PHE A 159 -8.01 0.89 -31.73
N SER A 160 -9.01 0.42 -32.46
CA SER A 160 -10.35 1.04 -32.50
C SER A 160 -11.25 0.49 -31.38
N ILE A 161 -12.37 1.17 -31.11
CA ILE A 161 -13.37 0.71 -30.13
C ILE A 161 -13.87 -0.71 -30.44
N ASP A 162 -14.08 -1.03 -31.71
CA ASP A 162 -14.56 -2.36 -32.13
C ASP A 162 -13.56 -3.48 -31.80
N GLN A 163 -12.30 -3.13 -31.55
CA GLN A 163 -11.23 -4.05 -31.18
C GLN A 163 -10.99 -4.13 -29.67
N LEU A 164 -11.73 -3.38 -28.84
CA LEU A 164 -11.50 -3.27 -27.39
C LEU A 164 -11.45 -4.64 -26.70
N SER A 165 -12.36 -5.55 -27.04
CA SER A 165 -12.43 -6.90 -26.47
C SER A 165 -11.25 -7.80 -26.86
N SER A 166 -10.55 -7.49 -27.95
CA SER A 166 -9.38 -8.23 -28.42
C SER A 166 -8.07 -7.80 -27.75
N ILE A 167 -8.09 -6.70 -27.00
CA ILE A 167 -6.89 -6.19 -26.32
C ILE A 167 -6.60 -7.06 -25.10
N ALA A 168 -5.38 -7.61 -25.05
CA ALA A 168 -4.93 -8.44 -23.94
C ALA A 168 -4.78 -7.64 -22.64
N SER A 169 -5.16 -8.24 -21.52
CA SER A 169 -4.92 -7.70 -20.18
C SER A 169 -3.43 -7.75 -19.85
N VAL A 170 -2.85 -6.64 -19.39
CA VAL A 170 -1.41 -6.54 -19.01
C VAL A 170 -1.12 -7.15 -17.64
N ILE A 171 -2.18 -7.35 -16.85
CA ILE A 171 -2.18 -7.86 -15.48
C ILE A 171 -3.44 -8.72 -15.26
N ARG A 172 -3.37 -9.62 -14.29
CA ARG A 172 -4.42 -10.60 -13.96
C ARG A 172 -4.30 -11.11 -12.53
N ASP A 173 -5.17 -12.06 -12.14
CA ASP A 173 -5.14 -12.80 -10.88
C ASP A 173 -5.13 -11.88 -9.63
N PHE A 174 -6.10 -10.98 -9.55
CA PHE A 174 -6.18 -10.01 -8.47
C PHE A 174 -6.48 -10.66 -7.12
N GLN A 175 -5.78 -10.20 -6.08
CA GLN A 175 -6.02 -10.63 -4.71
C GLN A 175 -5.86 -9.45 -3.76
N PHE A 176 -6.94 -9.15 -3.04
CA PHE A 176 -6.96 -8.07 -2.05
C PHE A 176 -6.58 -8.56 -0.67
N PHE A 177 -6.02 -7.66 0.14
CA PHE A 177 -5.84 -7.85 1.58
C PHE A 177 -5.97 -6.52 2.31
N VAL A 178 -6.30 -6.59 3.60
CA VAL A 178 -6.37 -5.43 4.48
C VAL A 178 -5.65 -5.77 5.76
N GLN A 179 -4.62 -4.99 6.10
CA GLN A 179 -3.85 -5.19 7.32
C GLN A 179 -3.43 -3.86 7.92
N GLU A 180 -3.24 -3.83 9.24
CA GLU A 180 -2.54 -2.72 9.87
C GLU A 180 -1.09 -2.66 9.39
N LYS A 181 -0.60 -1.45 9.13
CA LYS A 181 0.71 -1.18 8.56
C LYS A 181 1.85 -1.93 9.26
N TYR A 182 1.84 -1.95 10.60
CA TYR A 182 2.90 -2.59 11.37
C TYR A 182 2.92 -4.12 11.21
N LYS A 183 1.75 -4.76 11.03
CA LYS A 183 1.62 -6.22 10.91
C LYS A 183 2.20 -6.78 9.62
N ILE A 184 2.45 -5.93 8.63
CA ILE A 184 3.02 -6.33 7.33
C ILE A 184 4.35 -5.63 7.03
N ALA A 185 4.86 -4.80 7.93
CA ALA A 185 6.14 -4.14 7.76
C ALA A 185 7.29 -5.13 8.00
N THR A 186 8.32 -5.05 7.15
CA THR A 186 9.60 -5.71 7.40
C THR A 186 10.53 -4.80 8.22
N ASP A 187 11.68 -5.32 8.66
CA ASP A 187 12.72 -4.57 9.37
C ASP A 187 13.72 -3.90 8.42
N ARG A 188 13.41 -3.84 7.11
CA ARG A 188 14.27 -3.27 6.07
C ARG A 188 13.59 -2.12 5.31
N PRO A 189 14.36 -1.12 4.87
CA PRO A 189 13.81 -0.07 4.01
C PRO A 189 13.27 -0.66 2.71
N GLY A 190 12.09 -0.20 2.28
CA GLY A 190 11.48 -0.56 1.00
C GLY A 190 12.04 0.23 -0.18
N SER A 191 12.81 1.28 0.09
CA SER A 191 13.45 2.14 -0.93
C SER A 191 14.72 2.78 -0.37
N GLY A 192 15.80 2.80 -1.15
CA GLY A 192 17.06 3.42 -0.72
C GLY A 192 17.01 4.95 -0.67
N ASN A 193 16.47 5.60 -1.71
CA ASN A 193 16.49 7.06 -1.87
C ASN A 193 15.41 7.79 -1.07
N THR A 194 14.18 7.27 -1.07
CA THR A 194 13.00 7.92 -0.48
C THR A 194 12.69 7.46 0.94
N LYS A 195 13.57 6.64 1.55
CA LYS A 195 13.54 6.31 2.99
C LYS A 195 12.16 5.83 3.46
N ASN A 196 11.58 4.88 2.71
CA ASN A 196 10.32 4.23 3.03
C ASN A 196 10.51 2.93 3.82
N ILE A 197 9.52 2.63 4.66
CA ILE A 197 9.34 1.34 5.31
C ILE A 197 9.02 0.30 4.23
N GLY A 198 9.64 -0.89 4.28
CA GLY A 198 9.32 -1.99 3.38
C GLY A 198 8.23 -2.90 3.93
N SER A 199 7.50 -3.58 3.06
CA SER A 199 6.62 -4.69 3.45
C SER A 199 7.34 -6.03 3.51
N VAL A 200 6.75 -7.01 4.18
CA VAL A 200 7.04 -8.42 3.91
C VAL A 200 6.69 -8.77 2.47
N ILE A 201 7.29 -9.84 1.96
CA ILE A 201 7.18 -10.24 0.55
C ILE A 201 6.59 -11.63 0.36
N ASN A 202 6.35 -12.39 1.43
CA ASN A 202 5.56 -13.60 1.37
C ASN A 202 4.07 -13.23 1.31
N ILE A 203 3.33 -13.84 0.38
CA ILE A 203 1.92 -13.52 0.12
C ILE A 203 1.04 -13.86 1.33
N GLU A 204 1.23 -15.02 1.95
CA GLU A 204 0.43 -15.40 3.11
C GLU A 204 0.69 -14.50 4.31
N ASP A 205 1.92 -14.03 4.50
CA ASP A 205 2.27 -13.12 5.59
C ASP A 205 1.65 -11.73 5.38
N LEU A 206 1.49 -11.28 4.12
CA LEU A 206 0.72 -10.08 3.80
C LEU A 206 -0.76 -10.26 4.12
N ILE A 207 -1.35 -11.38 3.69
CA ILE A 207 -2.80 -11.65 3.86
C ILE A 207 -3.14 -11.78 5.34
N ASN A 208 -2.32 -12.53 6.09
CA ASN A 208 -2.59 -12.89 7.48
C ASN A 208 -1.94 -11.93 8.49
N GLY A 209 -1.20 -10.91 8.03
CA GLY A 209 -0.53 -9.94 8.90
C GLY A 209 0.52 -10.59 9.79
N ARG A 210 1.38 -11.45 9.25
CA ARG A 210 2.42 -12.20 9.97
C ARG A 210 3.82 -11.62 9.80
N GLY A 211 3.90 -10.30 9.73
CA GLY A 211 5.17 -9.58 9.72
C GLY A 211 5.94 -9.71 11.03
N PRO A 212 7.25 -9.41 11.01
CA PRO A 212 8.13 -9.56 12.18
C PRO A 212 7.72 -8.69 13.38
N PHE A 213 6.97 -7.61 13.18
CA PHE A 213 6.47 -6.76 14.27
C PHE A 213 5.13 -7.22 14.85
N THR A 214 4.44 -8.19 14.23
CA THR A 214 3.11 -8.62 14.67
C THR A 214 3.12 -9.14 16.10
N SER A 215 4.08 -9.99 16.45
CA SER A 215 4.23 -10.53 17.82
C SER A 215 4.84 -9.54 18.81
N LEU A 216 5.50 -8.48 18.32
CA LEU A 216 6.19 -7.49 19.15
C LEU A 216 5.31 -6.28 19.50
N GLY A 217 4.25 -6.04 18.72
CA GLY A 217 3.31 -4.95 18.94
C GLY A 217 3.67 -3.65 18.21
N LYS A 218 2.69 -2.75 18.18
CA LYS A 218 2.77 -1.47 17.47
C LYS A 218 3.81 -0.54 18.09
N GLU A 219 3.99 -0.55 19.41
CA GLU A 219 4.97 0.32 20.08
C GLU A 219 6.41 0.01 19.62
N VAL A 220 6.74 -1.28 19.46
CA VAL A 220 8.06 -1.71 18.98
C VAL A 220 8.27 -1.32 17.52
N PHE A 221 7.25 -1.48 16.67
CA PHE A 221 7.29 -1.00 15.29
C PHE A 221 7.55 0.50 15.20
N ASP A 222 6.82 1.29 16.00
CA ASP A 222 6.93 2.75 16.00
C ASP A 222 8.32 3.20 16.47
N ASP A 223 8.82 2.68 17.60
CA ASP A 223 10.16 3.00 18.11
C ASP A 223 11.26 2.56 17.12
N TYR A 224 11.16 1.33 16.58
CA TYR A 224 12.11 0.83 15.59
C TYR A 224 12.25 1.80 14.40
N TRP A 225 11.14 2.20 13.78
CA TRP A 225 11.19 3.02 12.57
C TRP A 225 11.41 4.50 12.83
N MET A 226 10.99 5.03 13.98
CA MET A 226 11.27 6.40 14.39
C MET A 226 12.78 6.64 14.57
N TYR A 227 13.50 5.67 15.13
CA TYR A 227 14.93 5.80 15.41
C TYR A 227 15.85 5.08 14.40
N TYR A 228 15.29 4.38 13.40
CA TYR A 228 16.09 3.69 12.38
C TYR A 228 16.95 4.68 11.59
N LEU A 229 18.26 4.45 11.52
CA LEU A 229 19.16 5.30 10.72
C LEU A 229 19.74 4.50 9.55
N THR A 230 19.68 5.08 8.35
CA THR A 230 20.52 4.63 7.25
C THR A 230 21.97 5.06 7.51
N LYS A 231 22.93 4.50 6.77
CA LYS A 231 24.35 4.83 6.93
C LYS A 231 24.61 6.33 6.77
N ASP A 232 24.02 6.96 5.75
CA ASP A 232 24.09 8.40 5.51
C ASP A 232 23.50 9.21 6.68
N MET A 233 22.35 8.80 7.22
CA MET A 233 21.76 9.48 8.38
C MET A 233 22.65 9.38 9.62
N ALA A 234 23.24 8.22 9.88
CA ALA A 234 24.15 8.03 11.00
C ALA A 234 25.37 8.95 10.87
N THR A 235 25.97 9.01 9.67
CA THR A 235 27.09 9.92 9.40
C THR A 235 26.69 11.40 9.58
N MET A 236 25.53 11.82 9.07
CA MET A 236 25.02 13.19 9.27
C MET A 236 24.78 13.51 10.75
N ALA A 237 24.39 12.52 11.55
CA ALA A 237 24.25 12.62 13.00
C ALA A 237 25.58 12.46 13.77
N GLN A 238 26.72 12.45 13.07
CA GLN A 238 28.06 12.27 13.65
C GLN A 238 28.26 10.94 14.39
N LEU A 239 27.48 9.92 14.03
CA LEU A 239 27.63 8.56 14.52
C LEU A 239 28.56 7.76 13.60
N SER A 240 29.40 6.91 14.17
CA SER A 240 30.29 6.01 13.40
C SER A 240 29.53 4.94 12.61
N LYS A 241 28.35 4.53 13.10
CA LYS A 241 27.44 3.58 12.46
C LYS A 241 26.01 3.74 13.00
N PRO A 242 24.97 3.26 12.27
CA PRO A 242 23.63 3.14 12.82
C PRO A 242 23.60 2.29 14.11
N PRO A 243 22.76 2.62 15.11
CA PRO A 243 22.61 1.81 16.32
C PRO A 243 22.17 0.37 16.04
N TYR A 244 21.33 0.18 15.02
CA TYR A 244 20.86 -1.10 14.50
C TYR A 244 20.51 -0.98 13.02
N THR A 245 20.48 -2.12 12.32
CA THR A 245 20.11 -2.21 10.89
C THR A 245 19.06 -3.30 10.60
N ASN A 246 18.66 -4.04 11.63
CA ASN A 246 17.69 -5.13 11.61
C ASN A 246 17.09 -5.33 13.00
N LEU A 247 16.03 -6.12 13.09
CA LEU A 247 15.25 -6.32 14.31
C LEU A 247 16.04 -7.06 15.39
N ALA A 248 16.92 -7.99 15.02
CA ALA A 248 17.78 -8.69 15.99
C ALA A 248 18.77 -7.74 16.68
N GLN A 249 19.40 -6.84 15.93
CA GLN A 249 20.27 -5.80 16.48
C GLN A 249 19.49 -4.80 17.32
N TYR A 250 18.28 -4.41 16.89
CA TYR A 250 17.40 -3.55 17.67
C TYR A 250 17.03 -4.18 19.02
N ALA A 251 16.65 -5.46 19.01
CA ALA A 251 16.31 -6.20 20.20
C ALA A 251 17.48 -6.27 21.19
N ALA A 252 18.69 -6.55 20.69
CA ALA A 252 19.91 -6.49 21.51
C ALA A 252 20.18 -5.08 22.03
N TYR A 253 19.96 -4.04 21.21
CA TYR A 253 20.16 -2.65 21.59
C TYR A 253 19.18 -2.16 22.68
N LYS A 254 17.94 -2.63 22.66
CA LYS A 254 16.88 -2.26 23.62
C LYS A 254 16.70 -3.27 24.76
N ASN A 255 17.49 -4.35 24.79
CA ASN A 255 17.31 -5.48 25.71
C ASN A 255 15.88 -6.09 25.66
N ILE A 256 15.35 -6.27 24.45
CA ILE A 256 14.03 -6.88 24.22
C ILE A 256 14.21 -8.36 23.84
N SER A 257 13.39 -9.25 24.42
CA SER A 257 13.34 -10.65 24.00
C SER A 257 12.52 -10.80 22.72
N LEU A 258 13.12 -11.37 21.68
CA LEU A 258 12.40 -11.81 20.49
C LEU A 258 11.88 -13.22 20.76
N ASN A 259 10.63 -13.33 21.22
CA ASN A 259 9.99 -14.64 21.30
C ASN A 259 9.88 -15.19 19.87
N ARG A 260 10.64 -16.25 19.57
CA ARG A 260 10.61 -16.96 18.29
C ARG A 260 9.43 -17.91 18.24
#